data_AF-A0A3D5K579-F1
#
_entry.id   AF-A0A3D5K579-F1
#
_cell.length_a   1.000
_cell.length_b   1.000
_cell.length_c   1.000
_cell.angle_alpha   90.00
_cell.angle_beta   90.00
_cell.angle_gamma   90.00
#
_symmetry.space_group_name_H-M   'P 1'
#
loop_
_entity.id
_entity.type
_entity.pdbx_description
1 polymer ?
#
loop_
_entity_poly.entity_id
_entity_poly.type
_entity_poly.pdbx_seq_one_letter_code
_entity_poly.pdbx_strand_id
1 'polypeptide(L)'
;MKIRSLLTILLALVLVASACGSDDAGTATGDGTWPDKITFGFVPSTEQESLADDIQPFMDVLTEALGIEVEGIVTTDYTGLVTAMGTGKTDLGAFGPFGYVLAQQQFPASAEVLIQAIRYGSPTYHGQWMTNDPSMCDTAPESATALENTADGLAQVGALDAVALQVGVYFGDSGKALG
;
A
#
# COMPACT_ATOMS: atom_id res chain seq x y z
N MET A 1 -42.56 -51.19 -13.67
CA MET A 1 -42.06 -50.07 -14.51
C MET A 1 -42.45 -48.67 -14.04
N LYS A 2 -43.53 -48.45 -13.26
CA LYS A 2 -43.95 -47.08 -12.85
C LYS A 2 -43.13 -46.46 -11.70
N ILE A 3 -42.56 -47.26 -10.80
CA ILE A 3 -41.81 -46.76 -9.61
C ILE A 3 -40.43 -46.20 -9.97
N ARG A 4 -39.76 -46.75 -11.00
CA ARG A 4 -38.45 -46.25 -11.46
C ARG A 4 -38.54 -44.89 -12.18
N SER A 5 -39.70 -44.59 -12.78
CA SER A 5 -39.98 -43.31 -13.45
C SER A 5 -40.32 -42.18 -12.48
N LEU A 6 -40.83 -42.51 -11.28
CA LEU A 6 -41.13 -41.54 -10.23
C LEU A 6 -39.88 -41.09 -9.47
N LEU A 7 -38.90 -41.99 -9.30
CA LEU A 7 -37.61 -41.65 -8.67
C LEU A 7 -36.76 -40.68 -9.51
N THR A 8 -36.86 -40.74 -10.84
CA THR A 8 -36.09 -39.89 -11.75
C THR A 8 -36.62 -38.45 -11.81
N ILE A 9 -37.94 -38.26 -11.63
CA ILE A 9 -38.56 -36.93 -11.60
C ILE A 9 -38.29 -36.21 -10.27
N LEU A 10 -38.24 -36.95 -9.16
CA LEU A 10 -37.95 -36.37 -7.84
C LEU A 10 -36.49 -35.90 -7.72
N LEU A 11 -35.54 -36.60 -8.35
CA LEU A 11 -34.13 -36.22 -8.34
C LEU A 11 -33.87 -34.96 -9.19
N ALA A 12 -34.61 -34.77 -10.28
CA ALA A 12 -34.49 -33.57 -11.13
C ALA A 12 -35.07 -32.30 -10.46
N LEU A 13 -36.04 -32.43 -9.55
CA LEU A 13 -36.65 -31.30 -8.85
C LEU A 13 -35.75 -30.72 -7.74
N VAL A 14 -34.87 -31.54 -7.16
CA VAL A 14 -33.94 -31.10 -6.09
C VAL A 14 -32.76 -30.31 -6.65
N LEU A 15 -32.37 -30.53 -7.91
CA LEU A 15 -31.29 -29.78 -8.58
C LEU A 15 -31.68 -28.36 -9.00
N VAL A 16 -32.97 -28.00 -9.01
CA VAL A 16 -33.44 -26.65 -9.41
C VAL A 16 -33.60 -25.71 -8.21
N ALA A 17 -33.59 -26.24 -6.97
CA ALA A 17 -33.85 -25.45 -5.77
C ALA A 17 -32.60 -24.79 -5.14
N SER A 18 -31.38 -25.11 -5.61
CA SER A 18 -30.14 -24.51 -5.10
C SER A 18 -29.61 -23.34 -5.93
N ALA A 19 -30.40 -22.81 -6.86
CA ALA A 19 -30.00 -21.71 -7.76
C ALA A 19 -30.58 -20.33 -7.39
N CYS A 20 -31.16 -20.18 -6.20
CA CYS A 20 -31.60 -18.88 -5.68
C CYS A 20 -31.12 -18.74 -4.23
N GLY A 21 -29.87 -18.31 -4.11
CA GLY A 21 -29.21 -17.98 -2.86
C GLY A 21 -27.96 -17.17 -3.15
N SER A 22 -28.09 -16.18 -4.04
CA SER A 22 -27.10 -15.14 -4.22
C SER A 22 -27.59 -13.93 -3.43
N ASP A 23 -27.13 -13.80 -2.20
CA ASP A 23 -27.03 -12.49 -1.57
C ASP A 23 -26.01 -11.70 -2.39
N ASP A 24 -26.52 -10.99 -3.39
CA ASP A 24 -25.78 -10.15 -4.31
C ASP A 24 -25.38 -8.88 -3.56
N ALA A 25 -24.31 -8.99 -2.76
CA ALA A 25 -23.50 -7.84 -2.39
C ALA A 25 -22.77 -7.41 -3.68
N GLY A 26 -23.36 -6.43 -4.36
CA GLY A 26 -23.00 -5.99 -5.70
C GLY A 26 -21.48 -5.93 -5.92
N THR A 27 -20.98 -6.95 -6.61
CA THR A 27 -19.65 -6.92 -7.19
C THR A 27 -19.78 -6.08 -8.45
N ALA A 28 -19.23 -4.87 -8.41
CA ALA A 28 -19.13 -4.01 -9.57
C ALA A 28 -18.27 -4.75 -10.62
N THR A 29 -18.94 -5.36 -11.59
CA THR A 29 -18.30 -6.05 -12.71
C THR A 29 -17.83 -4.97 -13.67
N GLY A 30 -16.50 -4.81 -13.77
CA GLY A 30 -15.90 -3.93 -14.76
C GLY A 30 -16.39 -4.27 -16.17
N ASP A 31 -16.30 -3.32 -17.09
CA ASP A 31 -16.75 -3.41 -18.49
C ASP A 31 -16.03 -4.47 -19.37
N GLY A 32 -15.32 -5.41 -18.74
CA GLY A 32 -14.49 -6.43 -19.38
C GLY A 32 -13.09 -5.96 -19.74
N THR A 33 -12.74 -4.69 -19.51
CA THR A 33 -11.35 -4.18 -19.70
C THR A 33 -10.54 -4.12 -18.42
N TRP A 34 -11.20 -4.11 -17.25
CA TRP A 34 -10.57 -4.12 -15.94
C TRP A 34 -10.65 -5.49 -15.26
N PRO A 35 -9.66 -5.85 -14.41
CA PRO A 35 -9.78 -7.02 -13.54
C PRO A 35 -10.89 -6.82 -12.51
N ASP A 36 -11.42 -7.92 -11.97
CA ASP A 36 -12.43 -7.87 -10.90
C ASP A 36 -11.88 -7.29 -9.58
N LYS A 37 -10.56 -7.44 -9.36
CA LYS A 37 -9.85 -6.96 -8.17
C LYS A 37 -8.41 -6.58 -8.48
N ILE A 38 -7.89 -5.61 -7.74
CA ILE A 38 -6.47 -5.26 -7.65
C ILE A 38 -5.94 -5.51 -6.25
N THR A 39 -4.73 -6.07 -6.14
CA THR A 39 -4.01 -6.23 -4.86
C THR A 39 -2.88 -5.21 -4.75
N PHE A 40 -2.87 -4.42 -3.69
CA PHE A 40 -1.86 -3.41 -3.38
C PHE A 40 -1.01 -3.86 -2.19
N GLY A 41 0.27 -4.12 -2.43
CA GLY A 41 1.23 -4.53 -1.41
C GLY A 41 2.00 -3.37 -0.78
N PHE A 42 2.15 -3.42 0.54
CA PHE A 42 2.87 -2.46 1.35
C PHE A 42 4.02 -3.13 2.09
N VAL A 43 5.13 -2.42 2.20
CA VAL A 43 6.24 -2.82 3.08
C VAL A 43 5.81 -2.55 4.53
N PRO A 44 6.11 -3.45 5.47
CA PRO A 44 5.73 -3.26 6.86
C PRO A 44 6.43 -2.02 7.46
N SER A 45 5.67 -1.26 8.25
CA SER A 45 6.18 -0.29 9.21
C SER A 45 6.45 -0.99 10.55
N THR A 46 7.17 -0.37 11.48
CA THR A 46 7.28 -0.86 12.87
C THR A 46 5.90 -1.07 13.52
N GLU A 47 4.88 -0.39 13.03
CA GLU A 47 3.47 -0.47 13.47
C GLU A 47 2.62 -1.36 12.52
N GLN A 48 3.00 -2.62 12.27
CA GLN A 48 2.32 -3.49 11.29
C GLN A 48 0.81 -3.65 11.52
N GLU A 49 0.36 -3.71 12.79
CA GLU A 49 -1.06 -3.85 13.13
C GLU A 49 -1.83 -2.54 12.87
N SER A 50 -1.22 -1.36 13.11
CA SER A 50 -1.81 -0.05 12.76
C SER A 50 -1.84 0.18 11.26
N LEU A 51 -0.80 -0.29 10.56
CA LEU A 51 -0.63 0.01 9.13
C LEU A 51 -1.78 -0.55 8.29
N ALA A 52 -2.33 -1.71 8.63
CA ALA A 52 -3.48 -2.28 7.93
C ALA A 52 -4.74 -1.39 8.06
N ASP A 53 -5.00 -0.87 9.26
CA ASP A 53 -6.11 0.07 9.50
C ASP A 53 -5.85 1.42 8.80
N ASP A 54 -4.60 1.87 8.76
CA ASP A 54 -4.20 3.14 8.14
C ASP A 54 -4.27 3.12 6.61
N ILE A 55 -4.09 1.95 5.96
CA ILE A 55 -4.20 1.84 4.49
C ILE A 55 -5.64 1.65 4.02
N GLN A 56 -6.57 1.19 4.87
CA GLN A 56 -7.94 0.91 4.46
C GLN A 56 -8.64 2.13 3.84
N PRO A 57 -8.56 3.35 4.41
CA PRO A 57 -9.12 4.54 3.77
C PRO A 57 -8.56 4.81 2.37
N PHE A 58 -7.29 4.48 2.14
CA PHE A 58 -6.69 4.62 0.81
C PHE A 58 -7.21 3.56 -0.17
N MET A 59 -7.43 2.32 0.29
CA MET A 59 -8.05 1.26 -0.52
C MET A 59 -9.49 1.64 -0.89
N ASP A 60 -10.28 2.14 0.07
CA ASP A 60 -11.68 2.54 -0.14
C ASP A 60 -11.79 3.62 -1.22
N VAL A 61 -10.93 4.64 -1.18
CA VAL A 61 -10.88 5.71 -2.20
C VAL A 61 -10.56 5.15 -3.59
N LEU A 62 -9.62 4.20 -3.68
CA LEU A 62 -9.29 3.56 -4.95
C LEU A 62 -10.44 2.68 -5.46
N THR A 63 -11.09 1.92 -4.58
CA THR A 63 -12.24 1.09 -4.92
C THR A 63 -13.39 1.94 -5.44
N GLU A 64 -13.72 3.04 -4.78
CA GLU A 64 -14.77 3.96 -5.24
C GLU A 64 -14.41 4.58 -6.60
N ALA A 65 -13.16 5.03 -6.77
CA ALA A 65 -12.72 5.69 -7.99
C ALA A 65 -12.64 4.75 -9.20
N LEU A 66 -12.23 3.49 -8.99
CA LEU A 66 -12.03 2.51 -10.06
C LEU A 66 -13.28 1.67 -10.32
N GLY A 67 -14.20 1.58 -9.37
CA GLY A 67 -15.38 0.73 -9.47
C GLY A 67 -15.07 -0.76 -9.44
N ILE A 68 -13.93 -1.15 -8.86
CA ILE A 68 -13.49 -2.54 -8.65
C ILE A 68 -12.91 -2.70 -7.25
N GLU A 69 -12.83 -3.94 -6.75
CA GLU A 69 -12.25 -4.19 -5.42
C GLU A 69 -10.74 -3.88 -5.43
N VAL A 70 -10.26 -3.21 -4.38
CA VAL A 70 -8.85 -2.96 -4.15
C VAL A 70 -8.49 -3.45 -2.76
N GLU A 71 -7.65 -4.47 -2.68
CA GLU A 71 -7.24 -5.12 -1.44
C GLU A 71 -5.82 -4.71 -1.05
N GLY A 72 -5.65 -4.20 0.16
CA GLY A 72 -4.34 -3.89 0.72
C GLY A 72 -3.73 -5.08 1.44
N ILE A 73 -2.48 -5.42 1.14
CA ILE A 73 -1.71 -6.44 1.89
C ILE A 73 -0.43 -5.85 2.44
N VAL A 74 -0.07 -6.21 3.66
CA VAL A 74 1.22 -5.84 4.27
C VAL A 74 2.12 -7.06 4.26
N THR A 75 3.33 -6.94 3.68
CA THR A 75 4.29 -8.05 3.66
C THR A 75 5.10 -8.14 4.95
N THR A 76 5.83 -9.23 5.15
CA THR A 76 6.68 -9.41 6.35
C THR A 76 7.95 -8.58 6.31
N ASP A 77 8.41 -8.21 5.12
CA ASP A 77 9.59 -7.38 4.87
C ASP A 77 9.63 -6.89 3.41
N TYR A 78 10.64 -6.09 3.08
CA TYR A 78 10.90 -5.57 1.74
C TYR A 78 11.05 -6.66 0.67
N THR A 79 11.76 -7.74 0.97
CA THR A 79 11.99 -8.84 0.02
C THR A 79 10.73 -9.67 -0.21
N GLY A 80 9.85 -9.72 0.79
CA GLY A 80 8.50 -10.25 0.70
C GLY A 80 7.68 -9.53 -0.36
N LEU A 81 7.69 -8.19 -0.37
CA LEU A 81 6.97 -7.41 -1.39
C LEU A 81 7.58 -7.57 -2.79
N VAL A 82 8.91 -7.61 -2.89
CA VAL A 82 9.60 -7.92 -4.17
C VAL A 82 9.14 -9.27 -4.73
N THR A 83 9.08 -10.29 -3.89
CA THR A 83 8.66 -11.64 -4.28
C THR A 83 7.17 -11.68 -4.61
N ALA A 84 6.33 -11.00 -3.83
CA ALA A 84 4.89 -10.94 -4.07
C ALA A 84 4.58 -10.32 -5.44
N MET A 85 5.22 -9.20 -5.78
CA MET A 85 5.06 -8.58 -7.10
C MET A 85 5.64 -9.46 -8.22
N GLY A 86 6.83 -10.03 -8.02
CA GLY A 86 7.47 -10.92 -8.99
C GLY A 86 6.68 -12.19 -9.30
N THR A 87 5.89 -12.68 -8.34
CA THR A 87 5.06 -13.90 -8.47
C THR A 87 3.60 -13.61 -8.82
N GLY A 88 3.22 -12.34 -9.02
CA GLY A 88 1.85 -11.96 -9.34
C GLY A 88 0.87 -12.10 -8.17
N LYS A 89 1.37 -12.17 -6.93
CA LYS A 89 0.53 -12.10 -5.71
C LYS A 89 0.08 -10.67 -5.40
N THR A 90 0.71 -9.68 -6.02
CA THR A 90 0.43 -8.26 -5.86
C THR A 90 0.55 -7.59 -7.22
N ASP A 91 -0.42 -6.75 -7.54
CA ASP A 91 -0.46 -6.00 -8.80
C ASP A 91 0.25 -4.65 -8.66
N LEU A 92 0.14 -4.00 -7.50
CA LEU A 92 0.75 -2.70 -7.20
C LEU A 92 1.59 -2.76 -5.92
N GLY A 93 2.79 -2.20 -5.93
CA GLY A 93 3.67 -2.19 -4.75
C GLY A 93 4.08 -0.79 -4.30
N ALA A 94 3.91 -0.49 -3.01
CA ALA A 94 4.42 0.73 -2.39
C ALA A 94 5.91 0.53 -2.01
N PHE A 95 6.80 0.81 -2.96
CA PHE A 95 8.24 0.66 -2.78
C PHE A 95 8.94 1.96 -2.39
N GLY A 96 9.89 1.84 -1.45
CA GLY A 96 11.02 2.77 -1.39
C GLY A 96 12.00 2.53 -2.55
N PRO A 97 12.89 3.48 -2.88
CA PRO A 97 13.73 3.40 -4.09
C PRO A 97 14.56 2.12 -4.20
N PHE A 98 15.18 1.68 -3.10
CA PHE A 98 16.00 0.47 -3.08
C PHE A 98 15.16 -0.79 -3.36
N GLY A 99 13.98 -0.89 -2.76
CA GLY A 99 13.08 -2.03 -2.98
C GLY A 99 12.58 -2.11 -4.43
N TYR A 100 12.26 -0.96 -5.05
CA TYR A 100 11.92 -0.91 -6.47
C TYR A 100 13.08 -1.36 -7.37
N VAL A 101 14.29 -0.85 -7.15
CA VAL A 101 15.47 -1.26 -7.93
C VAL A 101 15.70 -2.76 -7.80
N LEU A 102 15.54 -3.31 -6.59
CA LEU A 102 15.66 -4.75 -6.37
C LEU A 102 14.58 -5.54 -7.12
N ALA A 103 13.32 -5.08 -7.09
CA ALA A 103 12.22 -5.69 -7.84
C ALA A 103 12.49 -5.68 -9.35
N GLN A 104 12.94 -4.55 -9.91
CA GLN A 104 13.27 -4.43 -11.32
C GLN A 104 14.43 -5.35 -11.73
N GLN A 105 15.45 -5.49 -10.88
CA GLN A 105 16.58 -6.38 -11.15
C GLN A 105 16.20 -7.87 -11.13
N GLN A 106 15.31 -8.27 -10.22
CA GLN A 106 14.91 -9.68 -10.07
C GLN A 106 13.75 -10.07 -10.98
N PHE A 107 12.81 -9.16 -11.22
CA PHE A 107 11.57 -9.37 -11.97
C PHE A 107 11.33 -8.22 -12.97
N PRO A 108 12.20 -8.04 -13.98
CA PRO A 108 12.15 -6.90 -14.89
C PRO A 108 10.87 -6.81 -15.73
N ALA A 109 10.14 -7.92 -15.90
CA ALA A 109 8.87 -7.96 -16.60
C ALA A 109 7.65 -7.65 -15.71
N SER A 110 7.84 -7.61 -14.39
CA SER A 110 6.77 -7.45 -13.40
C SER A 110 6.85 -6.15 -12.62
N ALA A 111 7.88 -5.33 -12.86
CA ALA A 111 8.15 -4.12 -12.07
C ALA A 111 8.38 -2.90 -12.99
N GLU A 112 7.40 -2.01 -13.02
CA GLU A 112 7.45 -0.71 -13.71
C GLU A 112 7.03 0.41 -12.75
N VAL A 113 7.65 1.58 -12.84
CA VAL A 113 7.21 2.75 -12.06
C VAL A 113 5.93 3.32 -12.67
N LEU A 114 4.84 3.26 -11.92
CA LEU A 114 3.57 3.89 -12.31
C LEU A 114 3.48 5.35 -11.85
N ILE A 115 3.74 5.60 -10.57
CA ILE A 115 3.68 6.93 -9.94
C ILE A 115 4.83 7.09 -8.93
N GLN A 116 5.18 8.35 -8.68
CA GLN A 116 6.19 8.73 -7.69
C GLN A 116 5.63 9.82 -6.78
N ALA A 117 5.85 9.67 -5.48
CA ALA A 117 5.46 10.67 -4.51
C ALA A 117 6.27 11.96 -4.71
N ILE A 118 5.58 13.09 -4.86
CA ILE A 118 6.18 14.42 -4.81
C ILE A 118 6.02 14.95 -3.40
N ARG A 119 7.15 15.20 -2.73
CA ARG A 119 7.17 15.80 -1.39
C ARG A 119 7.78 17.18 -1.52
N TYR A 120 7.05 18.20 -1.12
CA TYR A 120 7.54 19.59 -1.14
C TYR A 120 7.97 20.10 -2.52
N GLY A 121 7.37 19.60 -3.60
CA GLY A 121 7.76 19.95 -4.97
C GLY A 121 8.85 19.07 -5.56
N SER A 122 9.50 18.23 -4.75
CA SER A 122 10.58 17.34 -5.20
C SER A 122 10.15 15.87 -5.29
N PRO A 123 10.54 15.15 -6.36
CA PRO A 123 10.42 13.70 -6.45
C PRO A 123 11.55 12.96 -5.69
N THR A 124 12.57 13.66 -5.21
CA THR A 124 13.75 13.05 -4.57
C THR A 124 13.84 13.39 -3.08
N TYR A 125 14.60 12.60 -2.35
CA TYR A 125 14.96 12.87 -0.96
C TYR A 125 16.44 12.57 -0.73
N HIS A 126 16.98 13.07 0.37
CA HIS A 126 18.37 12.83 0.78
C HIS A 126 18.46 11.74 1.84
N GLY A 127 19.44 10.85 1.70
CA GLY A 127 19.88 10.00 2.81
C GLY A 127 20.51 10.86 3.89
N GLN A 128 20.22 10.54 5.15
CA GLN A 128 20.70 11.30 6.31
C GLN A 128 21.31 10.34 7.32
N TRP A 129 22.34 10.82 8.01
CA TRP A 129 23.01 10.12 9.09
C TRP A 129 22.90 11.00 10.32
N MET A 130 22.42 10.44 11.44
CA MET A 130 22.22 11.16 12.69
C MET A 130 23.15 10.59 13.75
N THR A 131 23.73 11.45 14.58
CA THR A 131 24.58 11.07 15.70
C THR A 131 24.37 12.04 16.86
N ASN A 132 24.45 11.53 18.08
CA ASN A 132 24.56 12.33 19.30
C ASN A 132 26.01 12.40 19.82
N ASP A 133 26.97 11.80 19.11
CA ASP A 133 28.39 11.85 19.41
C ASP A 133 29.04 13.03 18.66
N PRO A 134 29.42 14.12 19.37
CA PRO A 134 30.03 15.29 18.75
C PRO A 134 31.39 15.00 18.10
N SER A 135 32.06 13.91 18.49
CA SER A 135 33.37 13.55 17.91
C SER A 135 33.26 13.10 16.45
N MET A 136 32.05 12.76 16.00
CA MET A 136 31.74 12.35 14.63
C MET A 136 31.42 13.53 13.70
N CYS A 137 31.47 14.78 14.21
CA CYS A 137 31.07 15.97 13.47
C CYS A 137 32.19 17.02 13.42
N ASP A 138 32.40 17.64 12.26
CA ASP A 138 33.32 18.78 12.10
C ASP A 138 32.81 20.05 12.82
N THR A 139 31.51 20.08 13.12
CA THR A 139 30.81 21.16 13.83
C THR A 139 30.00 20.59 14.98
N ALA A 140 29.60 21.43 15.95
CA ALA A 140 28.76 20.97 17.04
C ALA A 140 27.44 20.40 16.49
N PRO A 141 26.96 19.23 16.97
CA PRO A 141 25.67 18.70 16.56
C PRO A 141 24.54 19.68 16.87
N GLU A 142 23.76 20.01 15.85
CA GLU A 142 22.55 20.81 15.98
C GLU A 142 21.34 19.89 16.23
N SER A 143 20.35 20.37 16.97
CA SER A 143 19.10 19.62 17.14
C SER A 143 18.36 19.54 15.80
N ALA A 144 18.18 18.32 15.30
CA ALA A 144 17.34 18.09 14.13
C ALA A 144 15.87 18.29 14.48
N THR A 145 15.07 18.59 13.47
CA THR A 145 13.60 18.62 13.53
C THR A 145 13.03 17.47 12.72
N ALA A 146 11.84 17.01 13.06
CA ALA A 146 11.10 16.01 12.30
C ALA A 146 9.71 16.52 11.96
N LEU A 147 9.05 15.83 11.03
CA LEU A 147 7.66 16.07 10.69
C LEU A 147 6.82 14.89 11.14
N GLU A 148 5.71 15.20 11.78
CA GLU A 148 4.75 14.23 12.26
C GLU A 148 3.40 14.46 11.57
N ASN A 149 2.75 13.38 11.16
CA ASN A 149 1.39 13.44 10.65
C ASN A 149 0.42 13.39 11.83
N THR A 150 -0.32 14.48 12.05
CA THR A 150 -1.31 14.60 13.12
C THR A 150 -2.72 14.66 12.53
N ALA A 151 -3.74 14.50 13.37
CA ALA A 151 -5.13 14.64 12.94
C ALA A 151 -5.43 16.02 12.31
N ASP A 152 -4.68 17.06 12.70
CA ASP A 152 -4.82 18.42 12.20
C ASP A 152 -3.88 18.74 11.02
N GLY A 153 -3.13 17.74 10.54
CA GLY A 153 -2.19 17.84 9.43
C GLY A 153 -0.73 17.63 9.84
N LEU A 154 0.20 18.07 8.98
CA LEU A 154 1.64 17.92 9.21
C LEU A 154 2.16 18.96 10.20
N ALA A 155 2.79 18.51 11.29
CA ALA A 155 3.41 19.36 12.30
C ALA A 155 4.93 19.18 12.34
N GLN A 156 5.66 20.26 12.59
CA GLN A 156 7.11 20.21 12.85
C GLN A 156 7.36 20.02 14.34
N VAL A 157 8.11 18.98 14.69
CA VAL A 157 8.44 18.56 16.05
C VAL A 157 9.97 18.44 16.21
N GLY A 158 10.45 18.30 17.44
CA GLY A 158 11.85 17.94 17.68
C GLY A 158 12.15 16.55 17.12
N ALA A 159 13.35 16.29 16.60
CA ALA A 159 13.68 14.99 16.04
C ALA A 159 13.57 13.84 17.05
N LEU A 160 13.71 14.13 18.35
CA LEU A 160 13.54 13.15 19.43
C LEU A 160 12.08 13.00 19.89
N ASP A 161 11.20 13.92 19.50
CA ASP A 161 9.79 13.93 19.87
C ASP A 161 8.90 13.24 18.83
N ALA A 162 9.41 13.05 17.60
CA ALA A 162 8.66 12.37 16.55
C ALA A 162 8.50 10.88 16.83
N VAL A 163 7.25 10.41 16.83
CA VAL A 163 6.89 8.99 17.02
C VAL A 163 7.33 8.15 15.79
N ALA A 164 7.44 8.78 14.62
CA ALA A 164 8.08 8.20 13.43
C ALA A 164 8.97 9.24 12.74
N LEU A 165 10.25 8.90 12.50
CA LEU A 165 11.22 9.80 11.88
C LEU A 165 10.92 10.00 10.38
N GLN A 166 10.07 10.96 10.04
CA GLN A 166 10.16 11.65 8.75
C GLN A 166 10.97 12.92 8.94
N VAL A 167 12.29 12.78 8.89
CA VAL A 167 13.18 13.94 8.95
C VAL A 167 13.09 14.67 7.61
N GLY A 168 12.20 15.64 7.53
CA GLY A 168 12.24 16.65 6.49
C GLY A 168 13.37 17.62 6.79
N VAL A 169 14.57 17.39 6.24
CA VAL A 169 15.48 18.51 6.03
C VAL A 169 14.97 19.23 4.79
N TYR A 170 14.23 20.31 5.01
CA TYR A 170 13.69 21.13 3.94
C TYR A 170 14.78 22.10 3.45
N PHE A 171 15.38 21.81 2.30
CA PHE A 171 15.96 22.84 1.43
C PHE A 171 14.97 22.99 0.27
N GLY A 172 14.24 24.10 0.23
CA GLY A 172 12.92 24.18 -0.42
C GLY A 172 12.84 24.20 -1.95
N ASP A 173 11.60 24.11 -2.46
CA ASP A 173 11.23 24.38 -3.88
C ASP A 173 10.13 25.48 -4.02
N SER A 174 9.93 26.32 -3.00
CA SER A 174 9.51 27.73 -3.20
C SER A 174 10.20 28.72 -2.24
N GLY A 175 10.91 28.30 -1.20
CA GLY A 175 10.28 27.73 -0.02
C GLY A 175 10.15 28.81 1.05
N LYS A 176 9.08 28.77 1.86
CA LYS A 176 8.92 29.69 2.99
C LYS A 176 10.17 29.61 3.86
N ALA A 177 10.87 30.73 3.97
CA ALA A 177 11.94 30.93 4.92
C ALA A 177 11.42 30.58 6.31
N LEU A 178 12.05 29.60 6.95
CA LEU A 178 11.82 29.32 8.36
C LEU A 178 12.59 30.37 9.16
N GLY A 179 11.86 31.08 10.00
CA GLY A 179 12.40 31.57 11.27
C GLY A 179 12.39 30.44 12.29
#